data_AF-D6PJR1-F1
#
_entry.id   AF-D6PJR1-F1
#
_cell.length_a   1.000
_cell.length_b   1.000
_cell.length_c   1.000
_cell.angle_alpha   90.00
_cell.angle_beta   90.00
_cell.angle_gamma   90.00
#
_symmetry.space_group_name_H-M   'P 1'
#
loop_
_entity.id
_entity.type
_entity.pdbx_description
1 polymer ?
#
loop_
_entity_poly.entity_id
_entity_poly.type
_entity_poly.pdbx_seq_one_letter_code
_entity_poly.pdbx_strand_id
1 'polypeptide(L)'
;MAIIKPNNNTISAITALPAAITTGKVLQVVQDTHGTEISTSSPGGAEVDSGVSASITPSSSSNKILVIGSVQVQENKSGSNTLYWRTKIKADSSTIYDGQSAEIVSNDTGEFGLRTTVQVLHSANSTSQITYTLKVKNDDGGATAMVINRNGSPASITLMEIAG
;
A
#
# COMPACT_ATOMS: atom_id res chain seq x y z
N MET A 1 41.97 -6.08 -22.39
CA MET A 1 41.26 -7.06 -21.55
C MET A 1 40.95 -8.28 -22.39
N ALA A 2 41.42 -9.47 -22.03
CA ALA A 2 41.06 -10.69 -22.75
C ALA A 2 39.60 -11.04 -22.44
N ILE A 3 38.79 -11.29 -23.47
CA ILE A 3 37.44 -11.84 -23.30
C ILE A 3 37.61 -13.32 -22.96
N ILE A 4 37.30 -13.70 -21.72
CA ILE A 4 37.14 -15.11 -21.35
C ILE A 4 35.78 -15.55 -21.89
N LYS A 5 35.77 -16.47 -22.85
CA LYS A 5 34.53 -17.12 -23.30
C LYS A 5 34.19 -18.23 -22.31
N PRO A 6 33.08 -18.16 -21.56
CA PRO A 6 32.68 -19.27 -20.72
C PRO A 6 32.36 -20.50 -21.56
N ASN A 7 32.76 -21.69 -21.09
CA ASN A 7 32.37 -23.00 -21.61
C ASN A 7 31.39 -23.71 -20.65
N ASN A 8 30.77 -24.81 -21.08
CA ASN A 8 29.77 -25.54 -20.27
C ASN A 8 30.28 -25.96 -18.88
N ASN A 9 31.56 -26.29 -18.74
CA ASN A 9 32.14 -26.66 -17.45
C ASN A 9 32.27 -25.44 -16.52
N THR A 10 32.67 -24.28 -17.05
CA THR A 10 32.75 -23.04 -16.28
C THR A 10 31.37 -22.50 -15.89
N ILE A 11 30.34 -22.65 -16.74
CA ILE A 11 28.98 -22.23 -16.42
C ILE A 11 28.38 -23.10 -15.31
N SER A 12 28.61 -24.41 -15.38
CA SER A 12 28.11 -25.37 -14.38
C SER A 12 28.76 -25.18 -13.00
N ALA A 13 29.92 -24.53 -12.93
CA ALA A 13 30.63 -24.22 -11.69
C ALA A 13 30.21 -22.88 -11.06
N ILE A 14 29.41 -22.05 -11.75
CA ILE A 14 28.88 -20.80 -11.20
C ILE A 14 27.72 -21.14 -10.27
N THR A 15 27.99 -21.16 -8.97
CA THR A 15 26.99 -21.44 -7.93
C THR A 15 26.27 -20.18 -7.43
N ALA A 16 26.77 -18.99 -7.78
CA ALA A 16 26.15 -17.70 -7.53
C ALA A 16 26.60 -16.67 -8.59
N LEU A 17 25.75 -15.68 -8.88
CA LEU A 17 26.18 -14.55 -9.70
C LEU A 17 27.37 -13.84 -9.03
N PRO A 18 28.35 -13.33 -9.81
CA PRO A 18 29.43 -12.53 -9.25
C PRO A 18 28.87 -11.37 -8.42
N ALA A 19 29.40 -11.16 -7.21
CA ALA A 19 28.95 -10.10 -6.29
C ALA A 19 29.05 -8.68 -6.89
N ALA A 20 29.82 -8.51 -7.97
CA ALA A 20 29.99 -7.26 -8.70
C ALA A 20 28.86 -6.94 -9.69
N ILE A 21 27.89 -7.84 -9.91
CA ILE A 21 26.71 -7.51 -10.72
C ILE A 21 25.70 -6.79 -9.82
N THR A 22 25.66 -5.46 -9.90
CA THR A 22 24.59 -4.64 -9.29
C THR A 22 23.26 -5.07 -9.92
N THR A 23 22.50 -5.88 -9.17
CA THR A 23 21.14 -6.27 -9.55
C THR A 23 20.18 -5.70 -8.53
N GLY A 24 19.10 -5.06 -8.99
CA GLY A 24 17.94 -4.85 -8.15
C GLY A 24 17.27 -6.21 -7.93
N LYS A 25 17.20 -6.65 -6.68
CA LYS A 25 16.51 -7.90 -6.31
C LYS A 25 15.35 -7.57 -5.39
N VAL A 26 14.20 -8.18 -5.65
CA VAL A 26 13.14 -8.31 -4.65
C VAL A 26 13.48 -9.53 -3.79
N LEU A 27 13.65 -9.32 -2.49
CA LEU A 27 14.10 -10.35 -1.55
C LEU A 27 12.92 -11.13 -0.96
N GLN A 28 11.78 -10.47 -0.80
CA GLN A 28 10.54 -11.07 -0.31
C GLN A 28 9.35 -10.23 -0.77
N VAL A 29 8.22 -10.91 -0.90
CA VAL A 29 6.93 -10.30 -1.21
C VAL A 29 5.92 -10.83 -0.20
N VAL A 30 5.20 -9.92 0.46
CA VAL A 30 4.11 -10.24 1.39
C VAL A 30 2.86 -9.51 0.94
N GLN A 31 1.71 -10.18 0.97
CA GLN A 31 0.43 -9.59 0.61
C GLN A 31 -0.62 -9.94 1.65
N ASP A 32 -1.49 -8.97 1.92
CA ASP A 32 -2.74 -9.21 2.61
C ASP A 32 -3.92 -8.61 1.81
N THR A 33 -5.09 -9.22 1.95
CA THR A 33 -6.34 -8.80 1.30
C THR A 33 -7.51 -8.90 2.26
N HIS A 34 -8.39 -7.91 2.24
CA HIS A 34 -9.58 -7.89 3.10
C HIS A 34 -10.81 -7.52 2.28
N GLY A 35 -11.83 -8.40 2.29
CA GLY A 35 -13.04 -8.25 1.49
C GLY A 35 -14.32 -7.96 2.28
N THR A 36 -14.26 -7.90 3.61
CA THR A 36 -15.45 -7.63 4.41
C THR A 36 -15.76 -6.14 4.40
N GLU A 37 -17.05 -5.79 4.29
CA GLU A 37 -17.50 -4.40 4.35
C GLU A 37 -17.22 -3.80 5.73
N ILE A 38 -16.65 -2.60 5.73
CA ILE A 38 -16.44 -1.82 6.95
C ILE A 38 -17.22 -0.52 6.79
N SER A 39 -18.24 -0.32 7.63
CA SER A 39 -19.08 0.88 7.58
C SER A 39 -18.84 1.77 8.80
N THR A 40 -18.77 3.08 8.60
CA THR A 40 -18.68 4.09 9.66
C THR A 40 -19.71 5.20 9.41
N SER A 41 -20.52 5.50 10.42
CA SER A 41 -21.43 6.65 10.40
C SER A 41 -20.70 7.94 10.75
N SER A 42 -21.03 9.05 10.08
CA SER A 42 -20.45 10.38 10.33
C SER A 42 -18.90 10.38 10.37
N PRO A 43 -18.23 9.94 9.29
CA PRO A 43 -16.79 9.67 9.27
C PRO A 43 -15.90 10.92 9.29
N GLY A 44 -16.48 12.13 9.30
CA GLY A 44 -15.75 13.40 9.17
C GLY A 44 -14.54 13.51 10.11
N GLY A 45 -13.35 13.57 9.52
CA GLY A 45 -12.06 13.67 10.20
C GLY A 45 -11.48 12.37 10.76
N ALA A 46 -12.23 11.26 10.76
CA ALA A 46 -11.81 9.99 11.36
C ALA A 46 -10.88 9.17 10.43
N GLU A 47 -9.88 8.51 11.02
CA GLU A 47 -9.09 7.47 10.34
C GLU A 47 -9.73 6.11 10.57
N VAL A 48 -10.09 5.42 9.50
CA VAL A 48 -10.71 4.09 9.52
C VAL A 48 -9.77 3.07 8.90
N ASP A 49 -9.60 1.93 9.57
CA ASP A 49 -8.81 0.82 9.04
C ASP A 49 -9.53 0.16 7.85
N SER A 50 -8.79 -0.13 6.79
CA SER A 50 -9.32 -0.85 5.63
C SER A 50 -9.41 -2.37 5.84
N GLY A 51 -8.94 -2.85 7.00
CA GLY A 51 -8.89 -4.25 7.37
C GLY A 51 -7.67 -5.03 6.88
N VAL A 52 -6.83 -4.45 6.00
CA VAL A 52 -5.58 -5.08 5.57
C VAL A 52 -4.39 -4.71 6.46
N SER A 53 -3.59 -5.73 6.80
CA SER A 53 -2.35 -5.59 7.56
C SER A 53 -1.35 -6.66 7.12
N ALA A 54 -0.18 -6.24 6.66
CA ALA A 54 0.90 -7.14 6.28
C ALA A 54 2.17 -6.78 7.04
N SER A 55 2.92 -7.79 7.48
CA SER A 55 4.18 -7.59 8.20
C SER A 55 5.34 -8.17 7.40
N ILE A 56 6.48 -7.48 7.44
CA ILE A 56 7.70 -7.88 6.73
C ILE A 56 8.90 -7.66 7.65
N THR A 57 9.84 -8.60 7.67
CA THR A 57 11.07 -8.49 8.47
C THR A 57 12.24 -8.23 7.52
N PRO A 58 12.77 -6.99 7.45
CA PRO A 58 13.83 -6.67 6.51
C PRO A 58 15.09 -7.48 6.80
N SER A 59 15.72 -7.99 5.75
CA SER A 59 17.00 -8.73 5.82
C SER A 59 18.21 -7.82 6.01
N SER A 60 18.07 -6.52 5.69
CA SER A 60 19.05 -5.47 5.93
C SER A 60 18.35 -4.14 6.21
N SER A 61 18.92 -3.35 7.12
CA SER A 61 18.44 -1.98 7.38
C SER A 61 18.61 -1.03 6.19
N SER A 62 19.46 -1.38 5.21
CA SER A 62 19.65 -0.63 3.96
C SER A 62 18.56 -0.89 2.91
N ASN A 63 17.75 -1.94 3.09
CA ASN A 63 16.73 -2.30 2.13
C ASN A 63 15.58 -1.29 2.12
N LYS A 64 14.91 -1.21 0.98
CA LYS A 64 13.69 -0.42 0.83
C LYS A 64 12.49 -1.34 0.74
N ILE A 65 11.37 -0.94 1.33
CA ILE A 65 10.10 -1.64 1.20
C ILE A 65 9.21 -0.81 0.26
N LEU A 66 8.92 -1.33 -0.92
CA LEU A 66 7.86 -0.78 -1.76
C LEU A 66 6.53 -1.29 -1.20
N VAL A 67 5.68 -0.35 -0.80
CA VAL A 67 4.35 -0.62 -0.29
C VAL A 67 3.34 -0.16 -1.33
N ILE A 68 2.47 -1.07 -1.76
CA ILE A 68 1.38 -0.78 -2.68
C ILE A 68 0.07 -1.09 -1.94
N GLY A 69 -0.75 -0.06 -1.72
CA GLY A 69 -2.07 -0.19 -1.09
C GLY A 69 -3.18 0.11 -2.08
N SER A 70 -4.23 -0.71 -2.09
CA SER A 70 -5.45 -0.47 -2.87
C SER A 70 -6.67 -0.65 -1.98
N VAL A 71 -7.61 0.30 -2.04
CA VAL A 71 -8.83 0.27 -1.25
C VAL A 71 -9.99 0.87 -2.03
N GLN A 72 -11.16 0.25 -1.93
CA GLN A 72 -12.39 0.81 -2.44
C GLN A 72 -13.12 1.53 -1.30
N VAL A 73 -13.53 2.76 -1.57
CA VAL A 73 -14.21 3.62 -0.59
C VAL A 73 -15.45 4.18 -1.26
N GLN A 74 -16.56 4.12 -0.54
CA GLN A 74 -17.81 4.78 -0.86
C GLN A 74 -18.25 5.66 0.31
N GLU A 75 -18.99 6.72 0.00
CA GLU A 75 -19.65 7.54 0.99
C GLU A 75 -21.06 7.91 0.57
N ASN A 76 -21.94 8.02 1.57
CA ASN A 76 -23.29 8.55 1.41
C ASN A 76 -23.28 10.01 1.85
N LYS A 77 -23.74 10.91 0.97
CA LYS A 77 -23.82 12.34 1.27
C LYS A 77 -25.16 12.94 0.90
N SER A 78 -25.42 14.12 1.48
CA SER A 78 -26.54 14.99 1.15
C SER A 78 -26.03 16.43 0.97
N GLY A 79 -26.23 17.02 -0.21
CA GLY A 79 -26.10 18.47 -0.42
C GLY A 79 -24.70 19.10 -0.38
N SER A 80 -23.60 18.31 -0.40
CA SER A 80 -22.22 18.82 -0.49
C SER A 80 -21.62 18.58 -1.87
N ASN A 81 -20.75 19.46 -2.35
CA ASN A 81 -20.20 19.40 -3.70
C ASN A 81 -18.99 18.47 -3.84
N THR A 82 -18.21 18.20 -2.78
CA THR A 82 -16.90 17.54 -2.95
C THR A 82 -16.73 16.33 -2.06
N LEU A 83 -16.49 15.17 -2.67
CA LEU A 83 -16.01 13.97 -1.98
C LEU A 83 -14.52 14.11 -1.70
N TYR A 84 -14.12 13.96 -0.45
CA TYR A 84 -12.74 14.18 -0.05
C TYR A 84 -12.29 13.13 0.96
N TRP A 85 -11.48 12.18 0.50
CA TRP A 85 -10.80 11.25 1.37
C TRP A 85 -9.33 11.05 1.00
N ARG A 86 -8.58 10.64 2.01
CA ARG A 86 -7.15 10.40 1.95
C ARG A 86 -6.89 8.93 2.20
N THR A 87 -5.98 8.37 1.42
CA THR A 87 -5.43 7.04 1.72
C THR A 87 -4.16 7.25 2.52
N LYS A 88 -4.04 6.53 3.63
CA LYS A 88 -2.85 6.57 4.49
C LYS A 88 -2.23 5.20 4.58
N ILE A 89 -0.91 5.16 4.60
CA ILE A 89 -0.14 3.97 4.93
C ILE A 89 0.62 4.25 6.21
N LYS A 90 0.46 3.38 7.20
CA LYS A 90 1.27 3.40 8.40
C LYS A 90 2.27 2.25 8.37
N ALA A 91 3.49 2.53 8.80
CA ALA A 91 4.48 1.55 9.22
C ALA A 91 4.49 1.58 10.75
N ASP A 92 4.00 0.52 11.36
CA ASP A 92 3.64 0.44 12.76
C ASP A 92 2.73 1.63 13.17
N SER A 93 3.18 2.49 14.09
CA SER A 93 2.44 3.69 14.49
C SER A 93 2.69 4.92 13.59
N SER A 94 3.70 4.88 12.74
CA SER A 94 4.17 6.03 11.97
C SER A 94 3.46 6.14 10.63
N THR A 95 2.93 7.31 10.30
CA THR A 95 2.37 7.57 8.97
C THR A 95 3.50 7.83 7.98
N ILE A 96 3.62 6.97 6.98
CA ILE A 96 4.66 7.06 5.93
C ILE A 96 4.10 7.54 4.59
N TYR A 97 2.78 7.49 4.44
CA TYR A 97 2.06 8.07 3.32
C TYR A 97 0.76 8.68 3.81
N ASP A 98 0.47 9.89 3.35
CA ASP A 98 -0.76 10.61 3.63
C ASP A 98 -1.14 11.43 2.38
N GLY A 99 -1.82 10.79 1.43
CA GLY A 99 -2.13 11.38 0.14
C GLY A 99 -3.63 11.55 -0.09
N GLN A 100 -4.03 12.74 -0.56
CA GLN A 100 -5.34 12.92 -1.16
C GLN A 100 -5.43 12.01 -2.38
N SER A 101 -6.37 11.07 -2.35
CA SER A 101 -6.41 9.99 -3.32
C SER A 101 -7.58 10.10 -4.29
N ALA A 102 -8.58 10.92 -3.96
CA ALA A 102 -9.68 11.22 -4.84
C ALA A 102 -10.34 12.56 -4.52
N GLU A 103 -10.86 13.18 -5.56
CA GLU A 103 -11.75 14.33 -5.49
C GLU A 103 -12.85 14.10 -6.53
N ILE A 104 -14.10 14.04 -6.08
CA ILE A 104 -15.26 14.04 -6.98
C ILE A 104 -16.10 15.25 -6.65
N VAL A 105 -16.30 16.11 -7.64
CA VAL A 105 -17.22 17.23 -7.54
C VAL A 105 -18.59 16.82 -8.11
N SER A 106 -19.60 16.72 -7.26
CA SER A 106 -20.99 16.40 -7.62
C SER A 106 -21.95 17.08 -6.66
N ASN A 107 -23.05 17.63 -7.18
CA ASN A 107 -24.10 18.29 -6.40
C ASN A 107 -25.26 17.35 -6.05
N ASP A 108 -25.13 16.07 -6.40
CA ASP A 108 -26.19 15.08 -6.22
C ASP A 108 -26.17 14.48 -4.80
N THR A 109 -27.34 14.04 -4.36
CA THR A 109 -27.52 13.25 -3.14
C THR A 109 -27.49 11.77 -3.52
N GLY A 110 -26.68 10.99 -2.83
CA GLY A 110 -26.55 9.57 -3.14
C GLY A 110 -25.28 8.96 -2.59
N GLU A 111 -24.98 7.78 -3.11
CA GLU A 111 -23.76 7.04 -2.83
C GLU A 111 -22.75 7.26 -3.94
N PHE A 112 -21.53 7.60 -3.55
CA PHE A 112 -20.43 7.78 -4.48
C PHE A 112 -19.21 7.02 -4.00
N GLY A 113 -18.39 6.54 -4.93
CA GLY A 113 -17.11 5.98 -4.55
C GLY A 113 -16.27 5.57 -5.73
N LEU A 114 -15.08 5.11 -5.40
CA LEU A 114 -14.07 4.64 -6.34
C LEU A 114 -13.05 3.80 -5.60
N ARG A 115 -12.09 3.27 -6.36
CA ARG A 115 -10.93 2.56 -5.84
C ARG A 115 -9.70 3.44 -5.93
N THR A 116 -9.04 3.67 -4.81
CA THR A 116 -7.75 4.35 -4.76
C THR A 116 -6.65 3.30 -4.71
N THR A 117 -5.55 3.57 -5.42
CA THR A 117 -4.33 2.77 -5.32
C THR A 117 -3.16 3.72 -5.15
N VAL A 118 -2.38 3.51 -4.12
CA VAL A 118 -1.25 4.37 -3.74
C VAL A 118 -0.01 3.52 -3.54
N GLN A 119 1.15 4.13 -3.77
CA GLN A 119 2.43 3.49 -3.53
C GLN A 119 3.38 4.42 -2.78
N VAL A 120 4.19 3.85 -1.90
CA VAL A 120 5.24 4.58 -1.17
C VAL A 120 6.46 3.68 -1.02
N LEU A 121 7.64 4.28 -1.14
CA LEU A 121 8.91 3.62 -0.89
C LEU A 121 9.38 4.00 0.52
N HIS A 122 9.50 3.00 1.40
CA HIS A 122 9.89 3.19 2.79
C HIS A 122 11.30 2.60 3.03
N SER A 123 12.20 3.36 3.67
CA SER A 123 13.48 2.80 4.11
C SER A 123 13.27 1.92 5.34
N ALA A 124 13.77 0.68 5.32
CA ALA A 124 13.60 -0.26 6.42
C ALA A 124 14.19 0.29 7.73
N ASN A 125 15.42 0.85 7.67
CA ASN A 125 16.17 1.42 8.79
C ASN A 125 16.38 0.48 10.01
N SER A 126 15.89 -0.76 9.94
CA SER A 126 16.02 -1.82 10.93
C SER A 126 15.86 -3.17 10.25
N THR A 127 16.22 -4.25 10.97
CA THR A 127 15.92 -5.64 10.58
C THR A 127 14.81 -6.24 11.44
N SER A 128 14.14 -5.42 12.25
CA SER A 128 12.97 -5.83 13.02
C SER A 128 11.75 -5.93 12.11
N GLN A 129 10.78 -6.76 12.48
CA GLN A 129 9.50 -6.82 11.78
C GLN A 129 8.83 -5.44 11.78
N ILE A 130 8.35 -5.01 10.61
CA ILE A 130 7.55 -3.80 10.41
C ILE A 130 6.17 -4.23 9.95
N THR A 131 5.12 -3.70 10.58
CA THR A 131 3.73 -3.97 10.18
C THR A 131 3.17 -2.79 9.41
N TYR A 132 2.67 -3.04 8.21
CA TYR A 132 2.06 -2.04 7.36
C TYR A 132 0.55 -2.15 7.37
N THR A 133 -0.14 -1.04 7.61
CA THR A 133 -1.61 -0.96 7.58
C THR A 133 -2.06 0.12 6.60
N LEU A 134 -3.14 -0.17 5.87
CA LEU A 134 -3.80 0.78 4.98
C LEU A 134 -5.01 1.37 5.70
N LYS A 135 -5.08 2.70 5.77
CA LYS A 135 -6.18 3.44 6.38
C LYS A 135 -6.80 4.42 5.38
N VAL A 136 -8.05 4.77 5.63
CA VAL A 136 -8.78 5.79 4.90
C VAL A 136 -9.18 6.89 5.89
N LYS A 137 -8.98 8.14 5.52
CA LYS A 137 -9.48 9.29 6.28
C LYS A 137 -10.50 10.03 5.44
N ASN A 138 -11.71 10.19 5.94
CA ASN A 138 -12.71 11.04 5.31
C ASN A 138 -12.51 12.47 5.84
N ASP A 139 -12.24 13.41 4.96
CA ASP A 139 -12.01 14.82 5.29
C ASP A 139 -13.21 15.68 4.80
N ASP A 140 -14.26 15.07 4.25
CA ASP A 140 -15.57 15.69 4.02
C ASP A 140 -16.37 15.70 5.33
N GLY A 141 -16.65 16.91 5.84
CA GLY A 141 -17.49 17.09 7.02
C GLY A 141 -18.98 16.79 6.80
N GLY A 142 -19.43 16.67 5.54
CA GLY A 142 -20.82 16.43 5.15
C GLY A 142 -21.21 14.97 4.93
N ALA A 143 -20.24 14.04 4.98
CA ALA A 143 -20.52 12.62 4.79
C ALA A 143 -21.36 12.04 5.94
N THR A 144 -22.46 11.36 5.60
CA THR A 144 -23.34 10.69 6.58
C THR A 144 -22.89 9.28 6.89
N ALA A 145 -22.25 8.61 5.93
CA ALA A 145 -21.63 7.31 6.09
C ALA A 145 -20.45 7.16 5.14
N MET A 146 -19.46 6.36 5.55
CA MET A 146 -18.40 5.83 4.69
C MET A 146 -18.43 4.31 4.76
N VAL A 147 -18.24 3.66 3.61
CA VAL A 147 -18.15 2.21 3.48
C VAL A 147 -16.86 1.86 2.74
N ILE A 148 -16.08 0.95 3.32
CA ILE A 148 -14.90 0.36 2.70
C ILE A 148 -15.27 -1.05 2.25
N ASN A 149 -14.75 -1.47 1.09
CA ASN A 149 -14.94 -2.80 0.50
C ASN A 149 -16.39 -3.19 0.19
N ARG A 150 -17.23 -2.20 -0.14
CA ARG A 150 -18.63 -2.43 -0.48
C ARG A 150 -18.79 -3.47 -1.59
N ASN A 151 -19.85 -4.27 -1.49
CA ASN A 151 -20.17 -5.41 -2.34
C ASN A 151 -19.03 -6.45 -2.38
N GLY A 152 -18.26 -6.54 -1.30
CA GLY A 152 -17.12 -7.46 -1.21
C GLY A 152 -15.93 -7.06 -2.08
N SER A 153 -15.78 -5.77 -2.43
CA SER A 153 -14.68 -5.27 -3.26
C SER A 153 -13.38 -5.19 -2.45
N PRO A 154 -12.43 -6.13 -2.55
CA PRO A 154 -11.39 -6.27 -1.53
C PRO A 154 -10.36 -5.15 -1.53
N ALA A 155 -9.95 -4.73 -0.34
CA ALA A 155 -8.72 -3.97 -0.14
C ALA A 155 -7.52 -4.92 -0.23
N SER A 156 -6.35 -4.39 -0.59
CA SER A 156 -5.10 -5.14 -0.65
C SER A 156 -3.92 -4.28 -0.25
N ILE A 157 -2.96 -4.86 0.46
CA ILE A 157 -1.63 -4.28 0.66
C ILE A 157 -0.57 -5.29 0.23
N THR A 158 0.39 -4.83 -0.58
CA THR A 158 1.54 -5.63 -1.03
C THR A 158 2.82 -4.95 -0.60
N LEU A 159 3.72 -5.72 0.00
CA LEU A 159 5.03 -5.30 0.47
C LEU A 159 6.09 -6.02 -0.37
N MET A 160 7.03 -5.28 -0.92
CA MET A 160 8.18 -5.85 -1.63
C MET A 160 9.46 -5.31 -0.99
N GLU A 161 10.26 -6.19 -0.39
CA GLU A 161 11.60 -5.80 0.06
C GLU A 161 12.54 -5.77 -1.15
N ILE A 162 13.13 -4.61 -1.40
CA ILE A 162 14.06 -4.34 -2.48
C ILE A 162 15.45 -4.19 -1.86
N ALA A 163 16.38 -5.02 -2.33
CA ALA A 163 17.79 -4.96 -1.93
C ALA A 163 18.36 -3.56 -2.24
N GLY A 164 18.92 -2.92 -1.22
CA GLY A 164 19.55 -1.60 -1.28
C GLY A 164 21.07 -1.66 -1.31
#